data_AF-A0A231VD05-F1
#
_entry.id   AF-A0A231VD05-F1
#
_cell.length_a   1.000
_cell.length_b   1.000
_cell.length_c   1.000
_cell.angle_alpha   90.00
_cell.angle_beta   90.00
_cell.angle_gamma   90.00
#
_symmetry.space_group_name_H-M   'P 1'
#
loop_
_entity.id
_entity.type
_entity.pdbx_description
1 polymer ?
#
loop_
_entity_poly.entity_id
_entity_poly.type
_entity_poly.pdbx_seq_one_letter_code
_entity_poly.pdbx_strand_id
1 'polypeptide(L)'
;MAKWKLYWVESDGYEDCFVVAKNSRSARSVEANMNGFDISDATAIRVMDIPDIFEGKADKKFRDWSKIHAPQQANNPDLHEWPWYADKWLLEELGAQFRVIDDEEQILLRDIVYAKRPTGEWYTYSIGARAIYERNKDLPQYDNYDNEPRIDISKQLYTAMGLALTKCHEIEFLFSNSFVFAVSEKQKKKYKTFYDFFKGWEKKTLGGLFSAMQEAFDIEPEIKMALDLFLDMRNTLVHGITTTERYDINTDWGQRELLAFLDLFLSLCVPIKDIAASCFEVSIEIANTYLLKESDENIPIKSTNELLSLFINCFKLKV
;
A
#
# COMPACT_ATOMS: atom_id res chain seq x y z
N MET A 1 8.85 27.52 27.74
CA MET A 1 9.52 26.21 27.93
C MET A 1 9.43 25.41 26.65
N ALA A 2 10.33 24.45 26.41
CA ALA A 2 10.20 23.55 25.28
C ALA A 2 8.95 22.65 25.46
N LYS A 3 8.11 22.52 24.43
CA LYS A 3 6.93 21.62 24.47
C LYS A 3 7.34 20.15 24.47
N TRP A 4 6.60 19.34 25.20
CA TRP A 4 6.68 17.88 25.11
C TRP A 4 6.21 17.40 23.74
N LYS A 5 6.81 16.33 23.25
CA LYS A 5 6.53 15.76 21.93
C LYS A 5 6.50 14.25 22.03
N LEU A 6 5.69 13.66 21.19
CA LEU A 6 5.66 12.22 20.98
C LEU A 6 6.63 11.86 19.85
N TYR A 7 7.47 10.87 20.11
CA TYR A 7 8.41 10.28 19.16
C TYR A 7 8.09 8.81 18.96
N TRP A 8 8.27 8.31 17.75
CA TRP A 8 8.46 6.88 17.50
C TRP A 8 9.97 6.64 17.48
N VAL A 9 10.44 5.70 18.30
CA VAL A 9 11.84 5.34 18.40
C VAL A 9 12.01 3.95 17.82
N GLU A 10 12.83 3.85 16.78
CA GLU A 10 13.20 2.58 16.14
C GLU A 10 14.59 2.20 16.60
N SER A 11 14.76 0.94 17.02
CA SER A 11 16.03 0.36 17.48
C SER A 11 16.37 -0.89 16.67
N ASP A 12 15.94 -2.06 17.13
CA ASP A 12 16.19 -3.36 16.51
C ASP A 12 14.98 -3.93 15.76
N GLY A 13 13.88 -3.18 15.72
CA GLY A 13 12.61 -3.61 15.14
C GLY A 13 11.74 -4.43 16.10
N TYR A 14 12.19 -4.83 17.28
CA TYR A 14 11.39 -5.60 18.24
C TYR A 14 11.00 -4.78 19.47
N GLU A 15 11.87 -3.86 19.87
CA GLU A 15 11.67 -2.97 21.02
C GLU A 15 11.21 -1.55 20.61
N ASP A 16 10.90 -1.35 19.32
CA ASP A 16 10.41 -0.07 18.82
C ASP A 16 9.18 0.42 19.60
N CYS A 17 9.19 1.70 19.96
CA CYS A 17 8.25 2.22 20.94
C CYS A 17 7.92 3.72 20.77
N PHE A 18 6.85 4.15 21.43
CA PHE A 18 6.53 5.56 21.56
C PHE A 18 7.20 6.16 22.79
N VAL A 19 7.89 7.29 22.61
CA VAL A 19 8.60 8.01 23.68
C VAL A 19 8.15 9.47 23.76
N VAL A 20 7.88 9.94 24.97
CA VAL A 20 7.66 11.35 25.27
C VAL A 20 8.97 12.03 25.60
N ALA A 21 9.34 13.04 24.81
CA ALA A 21 10.58 13.79 25.03
C ALA A 21 10.49 15.25 24.54
N LYS A 22 11.42 16.10 24.97
CA LYS A 22 11.50 17.50 24.50
C LYS A 22 12.12 17.61 23.10
N ASN A 23 12.98 16.67 22.73
CA ASN A 23 13.70 16.62 21.45
C ASN A 23 14.09 15.17 21.11
N SER A 24 14.52 14.91 19.87
CA SER A 24 14.86 13.57 19.37
C SER A 24 16.07 12.95 20.07
N ARG A 25 17.05 13.76 20.50
CA ARG A 25 18.20 13.25 21.27
C ARG A 25 17.76 12.70 22.62
N SER A 26 16.86 13.41 23.30
CA SER A 26 16.27 12.96 24.56
C SER A 26 15.41 11.70 24.36
N ALA A 27 14.65 11.61 23.26
CA ALA A 27 13.85 10.42 22.96
C ALA A 27 14.72 9.16 22.80
N ARG A 28 15.78 9.25 21.98
CA ARG A 28 16.76 8.15 21.83
C ARG A 28 17.45 7.78 23.13
N SER A 29 17.73 8.78 23.98
CA SER A 29 18.37 8.53 25.27
C SER A 29 17.48 7.76 26.23
N VAL A 30 16.14 7.87 26.14
CA VAL A 30 15.24 7.04 26.95
C VAL A 30 15.45 5.58 26.57
N GLU A 31 15.34 5.25 25.29
CA GLU A 31 15.50 3.89 24.77
C GLU A 31 16.88 3.30 25.09
N ALA A 32 17.95 4.04 24.75
CA ALA A 32 19.33 3.60 25.00
C ALA A 32 19.62 3.33 26.48
N ASN A 33 19.12 4.18 27.38
CA ASN A 33 19.38 4.01 28.82
C ASN A 33 18.54 2.89 29.45
N MET A 34 17.34 2.62 28.90
CA MET A 34 16.41 1.65 29.46
C MET A 34 16.70 0.22 29.01
N ASN A 35 17.07 0.04 27.74
CA ASN A 35 17.30 -1.27 27.14
C ASN A 35 18.78 -1.56 26.86
N GLY A 36 19.67 -0.58 27.08
CA GLY A 36 21.12 -0.76 26.96
C GLY A 36 21.65 -0.70 25.52
N PHE A 37 20.86 -0.18 24.58
CA PHE A 37 21.30 0.07 23.20
C PHE A 37 22.35 1.19 23.11
N ASP A 38 23.18 1.14 22.06
CA ASP A 38 23.95 2.33 21.69
C ASP A 38 22.99 3.40 21.16
N ILE A 39 23.25 4.65 21.51
CA ILE A 39 22.48 5.80 21.00
C ILE A 39 22.61 5.95 19.47
N SER A 40 23.66 5.39 18.87
CA SER A 40 23.83 5.31 17.41
C SER A 40 22.81 4.39 16.75
N ASP A 41 22.33 3.39 17.48
CA ASP A 41 21.49 2.32 16.96
C ASP A 41 20.01 2.66 17.07
N ALA A 42 19.67 3.68 17.87
CA ALA A 42 18.33 4.21 17.95
C ALA A 42 18.12 5.40 16.98
N THR A 43 16.98 5.43 16.30
CA THR A 43 16.50 6.60 15.56
C THR A 43 15.18 7.09 16.17
N ALA A 44 14.95 8.41 16.17
CA ALA A 44 13.73 8.99 16.75
C ALA A 44 13.04 9.94 15.79
N ILE A 45 11.85 9.56 15.34
CA ILE A 45 11.01 10.30 14.41
C ILE A 45 9.93 11.02 15.21
N ARG A 46 9.84 12.36 15.06
CA ARG A 46 8.78 13.14 15.72
C ARG A 46 7.43 12.79 15.11
N VAL A 47 6.49 12.40 15.95
CA VAL A 47 5.09 12.15 15.57
C VAL A 47 4.28 13.43 15.70
N MET A 48 4.27 14.05 16.88
CA MET A 48 3.50 15.27 17.14
C MET A 48 3.95 16.02 18.40
N ASP A 49 3.46 17.24 18.57
CA ASP A 49 3.53 17.93 19.85
C ASP A 49 2.43 17.41 20.78
N ILE A 50 2.74 17.29 22.07
CA ILE A 50 1.78 16.89 23.10
C ILE A 50 1.21 18.17 23.70
N PRO A 51 -0.13 18.33 23.73
CA PRO A 51 -0.77 19.44 24.42
C PRO A 51 -0.34 19.54 25.89
N ASP A 52 0.04 20.75 26.34
CA ASP A 52 0.55 21.00 27.69
C ASP A 52 -0.44 20.57 28.80
N ILE A 53 -1.74 20.47 28.48
CA ILE A 53 -2.78 19.98 29.39
C ILE A 53 -2.54 18.53 29.87
N PHE A 54 -1.79 17.73 29.10
CA PHE A 54 -1.55 16.33 29.44
C PHE A 54 -0.38 16.13 30.40
N GLU A 55 0.53 17.10 30.54
CA GLU A 55 1.66 17.03 31.48
C GLU A 55 1.17 16.91 32.93
N GLY A 56 0.24 17.76 33.36
CA GLY A 56 -0.32 17.68 34.70
C GLY A 56 -1.13 16.38 34.95
N LYS A 57 -1.71 15.80 33.89
CA LYS A 57 -2.45 14.52 33.98
C LYS A 57 -1.48 13.35 34.14
N ALA A 58 -0.36 13.35 33.40
CA ALA A 58 0.72 12.39 33.51
C ALA A 58 1.35 12.43 34.92
N ASP A 59 1.81 13.61 35.37
CA ASP A 59 2.41 13.76 36.70
C ASP A 59 1.49 13.29 37.83
N LYS A 60 0.18 13.52 37.70
CA LYS A 60 -0.81 13.00 38.66
C LYS A 60 -0.86 11.47 38.65
N LYS A 61 -0.96 10.84 37.46
CA LYS A 61 -0.98 9.38 37.30
C LYS A 61 0.30 8.75 37.86
N PHE A 62 1.46 9.32 37.54
CA PHE A 62 2.75 8.82 38.02
C PHE A 62 2.91 8.97 39.54
N ARG A 63 2.41 10.06 40.14
CA ARG A 63 2.36 10.21 41.60
C ARG A 63 1.48 9.16 42.25
N ASP A 64 0.29 8.91 41.69
CA ASP A 64 -0.63 7.91 42.23
C ASP A 64 -0.07 6.48 42.12
N TRP A 65 0.60 6.16 41.01
CA TRP A 65 1.37 4.91 40.88
C TRP A 65 2.50 4.82 41.91
N SER A 66 3.26 5.91 42.07
CA SER A 66 4.40 5.97 43.01
C SER A 66 3.97 5.78 44.46
N LYS A 67 2.79 6.23 44.88
CA LYS A 67 2.27 5.99 46.24
C LYS A 67 2.14 4.50 46.57
N ILE A 68 1.91 3.66 45.57
CA ILE A 68 1.73 2.21 45.71
C ILE A 68 3.06 1.49 45.56
N HIS A 69 3.83 1.82 44.52
CA HIS A 69 5.00 1.03 44.10
C HIS A 69 6.34 1.58 44.58
N ALA A 70 6.42 2.88 44.87
CA ALA A 70 7.63 3.54 45.36
C ALA A 70 7.28 4.66 46.37
N PRO A 71 6.70 4.35 47.54
CA PRO A 71 6.13 5.37 48.42
C PRO A 71 7.12 6.46 48.86
N GLN A 72 8.42 6.12 48.90
CA GLN A 72 9.51 7.04 49.27
C GLN A 72 9.66 8.21 48.28
N GLN A 73 9.34 8.01 46.99
CA GLN A 73 9.43 9.07 45.96
C GLN A 73 8.14 9.88 45.81
N ALA A 74 7.00 9.33 46.23
CA ALA A 74 5.68 9.91 45.99
C ALA A 74 5.48 11.30 46.63
N ASN A 75 6.25 11.61 47.67
CA ASN A 75 6.21 12.89 48.38
C ASN A 75 7.11 13.97 47.76
N ASN A 76 7.87 13.67 46.71
CA ASN A 76 8.72 14.65 46.05
C ASN A 76 7.84 15.68 45.29
N PRO A 77 7.89 16.99 45.62
CA PRO A 77 7.12 18.01 44.92
C PRO A 77 7.53 18.15 43.44
N ASP A 78 8.76 17.77 43.08
CA ASP A 78 9.29 17.83 41.71
C ASP A 78 9.22 16.47 40.99
N LEU A 79 8.30 15.59 41.42
CA LEU A 79 8.07 14.32 40.73
C LEU A 79 7.30 14.54 39.43
N HIS A 80 7.98 14.26 38.31
CA HIS A 80 7.41 14.33 36.96
C HIS A 80 7.48 12.96 36.28
N GLU A 81 6.47 12.66 35.46
CA GLU A 81 6.44 11.40 34.68
C GLU A 81 7.43 11.45 33.50
N TRP A 82 7.45 12.58 32.79
CA TRP A 82 8.17 12.68 31.51
C TRP A 82 9.58 13.25 31.66
N PRO A 83 10.55 12.81 30.84
CA PRO A 83 10.41 11.94 29.67
C PRO A 83 10.26 10.45 30.03
N TRP A 84 9.42 9.72 29.28
CA TRP A 84 9.25 8.26 29.42
C TRP A 84 8.57 7.63 28.19
N TYR A 85 8.40 6.31 28.20
CA TYR A 85 7.53 5.62 27.24
C TYR A 85 6.09 6.17 27.33
N ALA A 86 5.46 6.34 26.16
CA ALA A 86 4.09 6.81 26.09
C ALA A 86 3.11 5.69 26.44
N ASP A 87 2.37 5.86 27.52
CA ASP A 87 1.31 4.94 27.89
C ASP A 87 0.15 4.96 26.88
N LYS A 88 -0.59 3.85 26.81
CA LYS A 88 -1.80 3.71 25.97
C LYS A 88 -2.81 4.84 26.18
N TRP A 89 -3.03 5.29 27.42
CA TRP A 89 -3.98 6.37 27.70
C TRP A 89 -3.59 7.68 27.01
N LEU A 90 -2.29 7.96 26.91
CA LEU A 90 -1.80 9.18 26.25
C LEU A 90 -2.03 9.07 24.75
N LEU A 91 -1.72 7.92 24.17
CA LEU A 91 -1.96 7.66 22.75
C LEU A 91 -3.44 7.80 22.40
N GLU A 92 -4.36 7.24 23.20
CA GLU A 92 -5.81 7.38 23.03
C GLU A 92 -6.26 8.85 23.06
N GLU A 93 -5.77 9.64 24.03
CA GLU A 93 -6.07 11.07 24.15
C GLU A 93 -5.46 11.91 23.01
N LEU A 94 -4.38 11.43 22.40
CA LEU A 94 -3.77 12.01 21.20
C LEU A 94 -4.48 11.55 19.90
N GLY A 95 -5.54 10.75 20.02
CA GLY A 95 -6.36 10.30 18.89
C GLY A 95 -5.91 9.00 18.24
N ALA A 96 -5.07 8.21 18.90
CA ALA A 96 -4.66 6.90 18.40
C ALA A 96 -5.86 5.93 18.37
N GLN A 97 -5.94 5.13 17.32
CA GLN A 97 -6.88 4.02 17.19
C GLN A 97 -6.11 2.70 17.28
N PHE A 98 -6.74 1.67 17.82
CA PHE A 98 -6.12 0.35 18.04
C PHE A 98 -7.00 -0.74 17.43
N ARG A 99 -6.38 -1.71 16.76
CA ARG A 99 -7.07 -2.92 16.27
C ARG A 99 -6.11 -4.10 16.21
N VAL A 100 -6.66 -5.28 16.00
CA VAL A 100 -5.90 -6.51 15.71
C VAL A 100 -6.45 -7.11 14.42
N ILE A 101 -5.60 -7.25 13.41
CA ILE A 101 -5.96 -7.87 12.11
C ILE A 101 -4.86 -8.86 11.76
N ASP A 102 -5.24 -10.08 11.33
CA ASP A 102 -4.30 -11.13 10.93
C ASP A 102 -3.23 -11.42 12.03
N ASP A 103 -3.66 -11.45 13.29
CA ASP A 103 -2.82 -11.58 14.49
C ASP A 103 -1.77 -10.47 14.68
N GLU A 104 -1.89 -9.36 13.95
CA GLU A 104 -1.02 -8.18 14.11
C GLU A 104 -1.69 -7.11 14.98
N GLU A 105 -1.00 -6.68 16.03
CA GLU A 105 -1.40 -5.50 16.80
C GLU A 105 -1.08 -4.24 16.00
N GLN A 106 -2.07 -3.37 15.82
CA GLN A 106 -1.92 -2.16 15.01
C GLN A 106 -2.38 -0.93 15.78
N ILE A 107 -1.60 0.15 15.64
CA ILE A 107 -1.89 1.47 16.18
C ILE A 107 -1.92 2.45 15.01
N LEU A 108 -3.05 3.11 14.77
CA LEU A 108 -3.13 4.24 13.84
C LEU A 108 -2.95 5.53 14.61
N LEU A 109 -1.93 6.30 14.25
CA LEU A 109 -1.77 7.66 14.74
C LEU A 109 -1.19 8.53 13.61
N ARG A 110 -1.89 9.64 13.33
CA ARG A 110 -1.50 10.60 12.30
C ARG A 110 -1.17 10.00 10.92
N ASP A 111 -2.10 9.19 10.38
CA ASP A 111 -1.98 8.52 9.08
C ASP A 111 -0.78 7.58 8.96
N ILE A 112 -0.12 7.26 10.07
CA ILE A 112 0.86 6.18 10.16
C ILE A 112 0.20 5.04 10.93
N VAL A 113 0.28 3.85 10.36
CA VAL A 113 0.02 2.61 11.08
C VAL A 113 1.34 2.06 11.61
N TYR A 114 1.39 1.81 12.91
CA TYR A 114 2.45 1.11 13.61
C TYR A 114 1.94 -0.29 13.89
N ALA A 115 2.53 -1.29 13.24
CA ALA A 115 2.04 -2.65 13.25
C ALA A 115 3.11 -3.59 13.81
N LYS A 116 2.69 -4.53 14.66
CA LYS A 116 3.55 -5.57 15.22
C LYS A 116 3.16 -6.92 14.65
N ARG A 117 4.10 -7.57 13.98
CA ARG A 117 3.94 -8.93 13.45
C ARG A 117 3.75 -9.93 14.58
N PRO A 118 3.19 -11.12 14.31
CA PRO A 118 3.14 -12.21 15.30
C PRO A 118 4.54 -12.66 15.75
N THR A 119 5.57 -12.42 14.92
CA THR A 119 6.99 -12.65 15.27
C THR A 119 7.54 -11.65 16.29
N GLY A 120 6.80 -10.58 16.57
CA GLY A 120 7.18 -9.49 17.47
C GLY A 120 7.85 -8.30 16.79
N GLU A 121 8.14 -8.39 15.49
CA GLU A 121 8.77 -7.31 14.71
C GLU A 121 7.77 -6.20 14.39
N TRP A 122 8.16 -4.96 14.64
CA TRP A 122 7.45 -3.75 14.30
C TRP A 122 7.76 -3.29 12.89
N TYR A 123 6.75 -2.73 12.24
CA TYR A 123 6.90 -2.03 10.98
C TYR A 123 5.88 -0.90 10.89
N THR A 124 6.22 0.11 10.08
CA THR A 124 5.36 1.28 9.89
C THR A 124 5.00 1.49 8.43
N TYR A 125 3.81 2.02 8.18
CA TYR A 125 3.39 2.43 6.84
C TYR A 125 2.40 3.58 6.88
N SER A 126 2.49 4.45 5.89
CA SER A 126 1.57 5.58 5.72
C SER A 126 0.28 5.13 5.04
N ILE A 127 -0.85 5.69 5.47
CA ILE A 127 -2.17 5.53 4.85
C ILE A 127 -2.79 6.89 4.54
N GLY A 128 -3.99 6.90 3.95
CA GLY A 128 -4.77 8.12 3.75
C GLY A 128 -4.05 9.18 2.92
N ALA A 129 -4.26 10.44 3.27
CA ALA A 129 -3.72 11.59 2.53
C ALA A 129 -2.20 11.68 2.64
N ARG A 130 -1.62 11.27 3.78
CA ARG A 130 -0.17 11.20 3.95
C ARG A 130 0.47 10.27 2.92
N ALA A 131 -0.07 9.06 2.74
CA ALA A 131 0.44 8.10 1.77
C ALA A 131 0.41 8.64 0.34
N ILE A 132 -0.66 9.36 -0.02
CA ILE A 132 -0.80 9.97 -1.34
C ILE A 132 0.22 11.09 -1.54
N TYR A 133 0.39 11.97 -0.55
CA TYR A 133 1.38 13.06 -0.61
C TYR A 133 2.82 12.54 -0.69
N GLU A 134 3.16 11.50 0.06
CA GLU A 134 4.50 10.89 0.02
C GLU A 134 4.85 10.33 -1.37
N ARG A 135 3.84 9.87 -2.13
CA ARG A 135 3.98 9.44 -3.54
C ARG A 135 3.98 10.60 -4.53
N ASN A 136 3.30 11.71 -4.22
CA ASN A 136 3.19 12.88 -5.09
C ASN A 136 3.35 14.18 -4.30
N LYS A 137 4.60 14.65 -4.20
CA LYS A 137 4.98 15.86 -3.45
C LYS A 137 4.43 17.16 -4.03
N ASP A 138 3.90 17.13 -5.25
CA ASP A 138 3.28 18.30 -5.88
C ASP A 138 1.83 18.52 -5.39
N LEU A 139 1.25 17.54 -4.70
CA LEU A 139 -0.04 17.71 -4.06
C LEU A 139 0.07 18.63 -2.83
N PRO A 140 -0.98 19.40 -2.52
CA PRO A 140 -1.00 20.19 -1.30
C PRO A 140 -0.69 19.32 -0.09
N GLN A 141 0.23 19.77 0.75
CA GLN A 141 0.50 19.09 2.01
C GLN A 141 -0.78 19.14 2.85
N TYR A 142 -1.35 17.98 3.10
CA TYR A 142 -2.54 17.85 3.91
C TYR A 142 -2.15 17.88 5.39
N ASP A 143 -2.43 18.98 6.08
CA ASP A 143 -2.14 19.16 7.51
C ASP A 143 -3.34 18.72 8.35
N ASN A 144 -3.48 17.41 8.52
CA ASN A 144 -4.71 16.81 9.00
C ASN A 144 -4.93 16.85 10.52
N TYR A 145 -4.16 17.63 11.31
CA TYR A 145 -4.02 17.28 12.74
C TYR A 145 -4.32 18.33 13.78
N ASP A 146 -4.53 19.60 13.42
CA ASP A 146 -4.86 20.60 14.43
C ASP A 146 -6.28 21.19 14.29
N ASN A 147 -6.92 21.16 13.11
CA ASN A 147 -8.16 21.93 12.88
C ASN A 147 -9.25 21.37 11.96
N GLU A 148 -9.11 20.20 11.33
CA GLU A 148 -10.16 19.74 10.38
C GLU A 148 -11.09 18.66 10.95
N PRO A 149 -12.42 18.85 10.85
CA PRO A 149 -13.40 17.80 11.15
C PRO A 149 -13.20 16.63 10.18
N ARG A 150 -13.61 15.42 10.58
CA ARG A 150 -13.66 14.23 9.71
C ARG A 150 -14.20 14.62 8.33
N ILE A 151 -13.35 14.54 7.29
CA ILE A 151 -13.77 14.77 5.92
C ILE A 151 -14.49 13.52 5.44
N ASP A 152 -15.75 13.67 5.03
CA ASP A 152 -16.47 12.59 4.35
C ASP A 152 -15.91 12.44 2.92
N ILE A 153 -15.12 11.39 2.72
CA ILE A 153 -14.52 11.03 1.43
C ILE A 153 -15.27 9.90 0.71
N SER A 154 -16.47 9.53 1.18
CA SER A 154 -17.18 8.34 0.69
C SER A 154 -17.44 8.39 -0.81
N LYS A 155 -17.83 9.55 -1.35
CA LYS A 155 -18.09 9.73 -2.78
C LYS A 155 -16.82 9.53 -3.63
N GLN A 156 -15.70 10.07 -3.17
CA GLN A 156 -14.40 9.96 -3.81
C GLN A 156 -13.95 8.50 -3.82
N LEU A 157 -14.11 7.80 -2.69
CA LEU A 157 -13.82 6.37 -2.57
C LEU A 157 -14.66 5.53 -3.54
N TYR A 158 -15.99 5.69 -3.56
CA TYR A 158 -16.83 4.95 -4.49
C TYR A 158 -16.50 5.23 -5.96
N THR A 159 -16.14 6.47 -6.28
CA THR A 159 -15.70 6.85 -7.63
C THR A 159 -14.38 6.15 -7.99
N ALA A 160 -13.41 6.16 -7.08
CA ALA A 160 -12.13 5.49 -7.27
C ALA A 160 -12.27 3.96 -7.40
N MET A 161 -13.15 3.35 -6.60
CA MET A 161 -13.48 1.92 -6.73
C MET A 161 -14.09 1.60 -8.09
N GLY A 162 -15.07 2.39 -8.55
CA GLY A 162 -15.69 2.20 -9.86
C GLY A 162 -14.70 2.36 -11.01
N LEU A 163 -13.79 3.34 -10.92
CA LEU A 163 -12.71 3.54 -11.89
C LEU A 163 -11.74 2.35 -11.89
N ALA A 164 -11.32 1.88 -10.70
CA ALA A 164 -10.42 0.74 -10.56
C ALA A 164 -11.01 -0.53 -11.18
N LEU A 165 -12.29 -0.83 -10.91
CA LEU A 165 -13.00 -1.96 -11.53
C LEU A 165 -13.09 -1.84 -13.04
N THR A 166 -13.38 -0.64 -13.56
CA THR A 166 -13.43 -0.39 -15.00
C THR A 166 -12.05 -0.64 -15.63
N LYS A 167 -10.96 -0.22 -14.98
CA LYS A 167 -9.60 -0.47 -15.45
C LYS A 167 -9.25 -1.95 -15.45
N CYS A 168 -9.64 -2.71 -14.42
CA CYS A 168 -9.49 -4.16 -14.43
C CYS A 168 -10.15 -4.80 -15.65
N HIS A 169 -11.43 -4.49 -15.89
CA HIS A 169 -12.16 -5.06 -17.02
C HIS A 169 -11.54 -4.69 -18.37
N GLU A 170 -11.09 -3.44 -18.52
CA GLU A 170 -10.41 -2.96 -19.73
C GLU A 170 -9.10 -3.74 -20.00
N ILE A 171 -8.25 -3.89 -18.97
CA ILE A 171 -6.98 -4.62 -19.06
C ILE A 171 -7.22 -6.11 -19.37
N GLU A 172 -8.16 -6.74 -18.65
CA GLU A 172 -8.50 -8.15 -18.85
C GLU A 172 -9.06 -8.42 -20.25
N PHE A 173 -9.90 -7.51 -20.74
CA PHE A 173 -10.41 -7.57 -22.10
C PHE A 173 -9.28 -7.53 -23.13
N LEU A 174 -8.33 -6.61 -23.00
CA LEU A 174 -7.20 -6.47 -23.94
C LEU A 174 -6.34 -7.74 -23.96
N PHE A 175 -5.96 -8.26 -22.79
CA PHE A 175 -5.18 -9.50 -22.72
C PHE A 175 -5.94 -10.73 -23.25
N SER A 176 -7.25 -10.83 -22.96
CA SER A 176 -8.09 -11.95 -23.41
C SER A 176 -8.38 -11.92 -24.92
N ASN A 177 -8.22 -10.77 -25.57
CA ASN A 177 -8.39 -10.63 -27.01
C ASN A 177 -7.06 -10.56 -27.77
N SER A 178 -5.93 -10.76 -27.09
CA SER A 178 -4.60 -10.79 -27.70
C SER A 178 -4.20 -12.22 -28.08
N PHE A 179 -4.20 -12.53 -29.38
CA PHE A 179 -3.80 -13.87 -29.87
C PHE A 179 -2.29 -14.03 -30.07
N VAL A 180 -1.48 -12.98 -29.88
CA VAL A 180 -0.01 -13.05 -29.98
C VAL A 180 0.61 -14.15 -29.11
N PHE A 181 -0.08 -14.54 -28.04
CA PHE A 181 0.34 -15.61 -27.12
C PHE A 181 -0.08 -17.03 -27.55
N ALA A 182 -0.82 -17.18 -28.66
CA ALA A 182 -1.21 -18.47 -29.23
C ALA A 182 -0.03 -19.26 -29.81
N VAL A 183 1.16 -18.64 -29.91
CA VAL A 183 2.33 -19.19 -30.60
C VAL A 183 3.07 -20.29 -29.82
N SER A 184 2.73 -20.53 -28.55
CA SER A 184 3.35 -21.62 -27.76
C SER A 184 2.96 -22.99 -28.35
N GLU A 185 3.92 -23.93 -28.42
CA GLU A 185 3.67 -25.29 -28.92
C GLU A 185 2.56 -26.01 -28.14
N LYS A 186 2.46 -25.73 -26.84
CA LYS A 186 1.41 -26.27 -25.99
C LYS A 186 0.03 -25.70 -26.38
N GLN A 187 -0.06 -24.41 -26.67
CA GLN A 187 -1.31 -23.80 -27.15
C GLN A 187 -1.67 -24.31 -28.56
N LYS A 188 -0.71 -24.39 -29.48
CA LYS A 188 -0.93 -24.91 -30.85
C LYS A 188 -1.45 -26.36 -30.86
N LYS A 189 -0.97 -27.21 -29.96
CA LYS A 189 -1.48 -28.60 -29.82
C LYS A 189 -2.92 -28.64 -29.30
N LYS A 190 -3.32 -27.66 -28.49
CA LYS A 190 -4.62 -27.61 -27.83
C LYS A 190 -5.70 -26.99 -28.72
N TYR A 191 -5.36 -25.98 -29.51
CA TYR A 191 -6.31 -25.20 -30.30
C TYR A 191 -5.98 -25.31 -31.79
N LYS A 192 -6.96 -25.74 -32.58
CA LYS A 192 -6.79 -25.98 -34.03
C LYS A 192 -7.04 -24.75 -34.89
N THR A 193 -7.88 -23.84 -34.41
CA THR A 193 -8.24 -22.60 -35.11
C THR A 193 -8.09 -21.40 -34.16
N PHE A 194 -7.96 -20.19 -34.72
CA PHE A 194 -7.98 -18.96 -33.92
C PHE A 194 -9.28 -18.81 -33.13
N TYR A 195 -10.40 -19.21 -33.71
CA TYR A 195 -11.69 -19.19 -33.02
C TYR A 195 -11.72 -20.11 -31.79
N ASP A 196 -11.18 -21.33 -31.93
CA ASP A 196 -11.05 -22.26 -30.79
C ASP A 196 -10.10 -21.71 -29.72
N PHE A 197 -9.03 -21.04 -30.16
CA PHE A 197 -8.10 -20.37 -29.27
C PHE A 197 -8.83 -19.30 -28.44
N PHE A 198 -9.52 -18.35 -29.07
CA PHE A 198 -10.25 -17.29 -28.36
C PHE A 198 -11.29 -17.84 -27.37
N LYS A 199 -12.09 -18.82 -27.78
CA LYS A 199 -13.05 -19.49 -26.87
C LYS A 199 -12.41 -20.18 -25.67
N GLY A 200 -11.19 -20.66 -25.83
CA GLY A 200 -10.42 -21.24 -24.74
C GLY A 200 -9.71 -20.20 -23.89
N TRP A 201 -9.27 -19.11 -24.52
CA TRP A 201 -8.47 -18.05 -23.94
C TRP A 201 -9.32 -17.12 -23.07
N GLU A 202 -10.51 -16.74 -23.53
CA GLU A 202 -11.48 -15.93 -22.78
C GLU A 202 -11.92 -16.56 -21.44
N LYS A 203 -11.80 -17.90 -21.34
CA LYS A 203 -12.19 -18.66 -20.14
C LYS A 203 -11.07 -18.77 -19.11
N LYS A 204 -9.85 -18.33 -19.43
CA LYS A 204 -8.74 -18.36 -18.49
C LYS A 204 -8.92 -17.25 -17.46
N THR A 205 -8.55 -17.54 -16.22
CA THR A 205 -8.32 -16.49 -15.24
C THR A 205 -7.16 -15.61 -15.69
N LEU A 206 -7.10 -14.36 -15.23
CA LEU A 206 -5.99 -13.46 -15.54
C LEU A 206 -4.61 -14.06 -15.19
N GLY A 207 -4.47 -14.69 -14.02
CA GLY A 207 -3.24 -15.42 -13.69
C GLY A 207 -2.95 -16.61 -14.62
N GLY A 208 -4.00 -17.27 -15.11
CA GLY A 208 -3.88 -18.33 -16.13
C GLY A 208 -3.54 -17.81 -17.53
N LEU A 209 -3.82 -16.54 -17.82
CA LEU A 209 -3.34 -15.82 -19.01
C LEU A 209 -1.86 -15.50 -18.86
N PHE A 210 -1.44 -14.87 -17.76
CA PHE A 210 -0.04 -14.52 -17.51
C PHE A 210 0.88 -15.74 -17.52
N SER A 211 0.44 -16.83 -16.89
CA SER A 211 1.15 -18.12 -16.95
C SER A 211 1.31 -18.63 -18.38
N ALA A 212 0.30 -18.45 -19.24
CA ALA A 212 0.34 -18.90 -20.62
C ALA A 212 1.21 -17.99 -21.51
N MET A 213 1.26 -16.68 -21.25
CA MET A 213 2.18 -15.75 -21.92
C MET A 213 3.64 -16.18 -21.71
N GLN A 214 3.97 -16.56 -20.46
CA GLN A 214 5.30 -17.05 -20.10
C GLN A 214 5.66 -18.39 -20.73
N GLU A 215 4.71 -19.15 -21.30
CA GLU A 215 5.04 -20.37 -22.06
C GLU A 215 5.76 -20.06 -23.37
N ALA A 216 5.42 -18.94 -24.01
CA ALA A 216 5.95 -18.53 -25.32
C ALA A 216 6.98 -17.40 -25.24
N PHE A 217 6.93 -16.58 -24.20
CA PHE A 217 7.77 -15.38 -24.09
C PHE A 217 8.56 -15.37 -22.78
N ASP A 218 9.80 -14.90 -22.86
CA ASP A 218 10.52 -14.33 -21.74
C ASP A 218 10.01 -12.90 -21.54
N ILE A 219 9.42 -12.66 -20.38
CA ILE A 219 8.94 -11.34 -19.97
C ILE A 219 10.07 -10.64 -19.24
N GLU A 220 10.28 -9.37 -19.56
CA GLU A 220 11.25 -8.54 -18.85
C GLU A 220 10.96 -8.53 -17.33
N PRO A 221 11.99 -8.61 -16.45
CA PRO A 221 11.76 -8.87 -15.01
C PRO A 221 10.90 -7.81 -14.31
N GLU A 222 11.13 -6.54 -14.57
CA GLU A 222 10.41 -5.40 -14.03
C GLU A 222 8.95 -5.41 -14.50
N ILE A 223 8.71 -5.75 -15.77
CA ILE A 223 7.36 -5.94 -16.32
C ILE A 223 6.66 -7.13 -15.66
N LYS A 224 7.38 -8.23 -15.44
CA LYS A 224 6.84 -9.39 -14.74
C LYS A 224 6.44 -9.03 -13.31
N MET A 225 7.31 -8.32 -12.58
CA MET A 225 7.01 -7.84 -11.22
C MET A 225 5.77 -6.94 -11.20
N ALA A 226 5.63 -6.05 -12.19
CA ALA A 226 4.45 -5.19 -12.31
C ALA A 226 3.16 -5.97 -12.59
N LEU A 227 3.22 -6.99 -13.45
CA LEU A 227 2.08 -7.88 -13.75
C LEU A 227 1.68 -8.72 -12.52
N ASP A 228 2.67 -9.26 -11.80
CA ASP A 228 2.43 -10.05 -10.58
C ASP A 228 1.79 -9.16 -9.49
N LEU A 229 2.34 -7.97 -9.24
CA LEU A 229 1.76 -6.99 -8.31
C LEU A 229 0.34 -6.58 -8.72
N PHE A 230 0.11 -6.34 -10.02
CA PHE A 230 -1.21 -5.99 -10.53
C PHE A 230 -2.22 -7.11 -10.28
N LEU A 231 -1.84 -8.36 -10.52
CA LEU A 231 -2.70 -9.52 -10.29
C LEU A 231 -3.09 -9.63 -8.81
N ASP A 232 -2.12 -9.47 -7.91
CA ASP A 232 -2.35 -9.56 -6.45
C ASP A 232 -3.26 -8.44 -5.95
N MET A 233 -3.00 -7.20 -6.39
CA MET A 233 -3.86 -6.06 -6.04
C MET A 233 -5.25 -6.20 -6.66
N ARG A 234 -5.37 -6.63 -7.92
CA ARG A 234 -6.66 -6.86 -8.57
C ARG A 234 -7.47 -7.93 -7.83
N ASN A 235 -6.84 -9.01 -7.40
CA ASN A 235 -7.51 -10.06 -6.61
C ASN A 235 -7.98 -9.51 -5.26
N THR A 236 -7.16 -8.70 -4.61
CA THR A 236 -7.53 -7.99 -3.37
C THR A 236 -8.72 -7.05 -3.61
N LEU A 237 -8.74 -6.31 -4.72
CA LEU A 237 -9.84 -5.42 -5.08
C LEU A 237 -11.16 -6.16 -5.31
N VAL A 238 -11.13 -7.27 -6.05
CA VAL A 238 -12.35 -7.99 -6.45
C VAL A 238 -12.87 -8.89 -5.32
N HIS A 239 -11.99 -9.48 -4.51
CA HIS A 239 -12.37 -10.49 -3.52
C HIS A 239 -12.17 -10.04 -2.06
N GLY A 240 -11.18 -9.17 -1.81
CA GLY A 240 -10.73 -8.79 -0.47
C GLY A 240 -11.35 -7.51 0.06
N ILE A 241 -11.51 -6.46 -0.74
CA ILE A 241 -11.90 -5.12 -0.23
C ILE A 241 -13.25 -5.13 0.48
N THR A 242 -14.20 -5.97 0.07
CA THR A 242 -15.52 -6.06 0.73
C THR A 242 -15.57 -7.09 1.85
N THR A 243 -14.50 -7.85 2.09
CA THR A 243 -14.49 -8.98 3.03
C THR A 243 -13.45 -8.85 4.12
N THR A 244 -12.41 -8.03 3.94
CA THR A 244 -11.36 -7.82 4.94
C THR A 244 -11.66 -6.62 5.83
N GLU A 245 -11.40 -6.78 7.13
CA GLU A 245 -11.56 -5.70 8.12
C GLU A 245 -10.63 -4.51 7.81
N ARG A 246 -9.47 -4.77 7.18
CA ARG A 246 -8.48 -3.76 6.81
C ARG A 246 -9.08 -2.63 5.98
N TYR A 247 -10.00 -2.95 5.07
CA TYR A 247 -10.60 -2.01 4.12
C TYR A 247 -12.07 -1.68 4.46
N ASP A 248 -12.48 -1.84 5.73
CA ASP A 248 -13.86 -1.54 6.13
C ASP A 248 -14.21 -0.07 5.87
N ILE A 249 -15.00 0.14 4.81
CA ILE A 249 -15.46 1.45 4.33
C ILE A 249 -16.33 2.20 5.34
N ASN A 250 -16.82 1.52 6.38
CA ASN A 250 -17.62 2.14 7.43
C ASN A 250 -16.77 2.78 8.53
N THR A 251 -15.45 2.53 8.52
CA THR A 251 -14.50 3.09 9.48
C THR A 251 -13.59 4.10 8.81
N ASP A 252 -13.24 5.18 9.54
CA ASP A 252 -12.28 6.19 9.06
C ASP A 252 -10.90 5.56 8.75
N TRP A 253 -10.44 4.59 9.55
CA TRP A 253 -9.20 3.85 9.29
C TRP A 253 -9.29 3.04 7.99
N GLY A 254 -10.33 2.22 7.82
CA GLY A 254 -10.51 1.42 6.61
C GLY A 254 -10.68 2.26 5.34
N GLN A 255 -11.33 3.42 5.44
CA GLN A 255 -11.39 4.40 4.35
C GLN A 255 -10.01 4.95 3.95
N ARG A 256 -9.14 5.25 4.92
CA ARG A 256 -7.77 5.73 4.66
C ARG A 256 -6.87 4.65 4.06
N GLU A 257 -7.02 3.40 4.50
CA GLU A 257 -6.34 2.23 3.94
C GLU A 257 -6.76 2.01 2.48
N LEU A 258 -8.07 2.00 2.24
CA LEU A 258 -8.65 1.81 0.92
C LEU A 258 -8.23 2.93 -0.05
N LEU A 259 -8.21 4.18 0.41
CA LEU A 259 -7.79 5.31 -0.41
C LEU A 259 -6.33 5.14 -0.88
N ALA A 260 -5.43 4.82 0.05
CA ALA A 260 -4.01 4.62 -0.27
C ALA A 260 -3.80 3.44 -1.22
N PHE A 261 -4.57 2.35 -1.04
CA PHE A 261 -4.58 1.18 -1.91
C PHE A 261 -5.05 1.53 -3.33
N LEU A 262 -6.20 2.21 -3.46
CA LEU A 262 -6.80 2.54 -4.76
C LEU A 262 -5.90 3.49 -5.57
N ASP A 263 -5.27 4.46 -4.93
CA ASP A 263 -4.33 5.38 -5.58
C ASP A 263 -3.12 4.64 -6.18
N LEU A 264 -2.52 3.73 -5.40
CA LEU A 264 -1.43 2.87 -5.89
C LEU A 264 -1.90 1.98 -7.03
N PHE A 265 -3.07 1.36 -6.88
CA PHE A 265 -3.63 0.45 -7.88
C PHE A 265 -3.91 1.16 -9.21
N LEU A 266 -4.53 2.34 -9.16
CA LEU A 266 -4.82 3.15 -10.34
C LEU A 266 -3.55 3.63 -11.04
N SER A 267 -2.52 3.98 -10.26
CA SER A 267 -1.20 4.32 -10.79
C SER A 267 -0.56 3.14 -11.53
N LEU A 268 -0.68 1.92 -10.97
CA LEU A 268 -0.20 0.68 -11.60
C LEU A 268 -1.02 0.30 -12.85
N CYS A 269 -2.32 0.55 -12.86
CA CYS A 269 -3.18 0.28 -14.02
C CYS A 269 -2.73 0.99 -15.29
N VAL A 270 -2.09 2.17 -15.20
CA VAL A 270 -1.64 2.95 -16.36
C VAL A 270 -0.63 2.16 -17.21
N PRO A 271 0.57 1.81 -16.72
CA PRO A 271 1.53 1.05 -17.50
C PRO A 271 1.02 -0.35 -17.88
N ILE A 272 0.26 -1.01 -17.01
CA ILE A 272 -0.30 -2.34 -17.33
C ILE A 272 -1.30 -2.27 -18.48
N LYS A 273 -2.11 -1.22 -18.55
CA LYS A 273 -3.02 -1.00 -19.67
C LYS A 273 -2.24 -0.78 -20.98
N ASP A 274 -1.16 0.00 -20.95
CA ASP A 274 -0.35 0.22 -22.15
C ASP A 274 0.29 -1.07 -22.65
N ILE A 275 0.77 -1.92 -21.72
CA ILE A 275 1.28 -3.27 -22.04
C ILE A 275 0.17 -4.14 -22.65
N ALA A 276 -1.02 -4.18 -22.04
CA ALA A 276 -2.14 -4.96 -22.55
C ALA A 276 -2.59 -4.47 -23.95
N ALA A 277 -2.63 -3.15 -24.16
CA ALA A 277 -2.95 -2.53 -25.44
C ALA A 277 -1.89 -2.89 -26.50
N SER A 278 -0.61 -2.88 -26.14
CA SER A 278 0.47 -3.28 -27.05
C SER A 278 0.32 -4.72 -27.55
N CYS A 279 -0.08 -5.64 -26.67
CA CYS A 279 -0.30 -7.04 -27.05
C CYS A 279 -1.47 -7.19 -28.02
N PHE A 280 -2.52 -6.41 -27.80
CA PHE A 280 -3.72 -6.41 -28.62
C PHE A 280 -3.46 -5.81 -30.00
N GLU A 281 -2.77 -4.67 -30.06
CA GLU A 281 -2.40 -4.03 -31.34
C GLU A 281 -1.45 -4.89 -32.17
N VAL A 282 -0.45 -5.53 -31.55
CA VAL A 282 0.43 -6.49 -32.25
C VAL A 282 -0.39 -7.64 -32.85
N SER A 283 -1.38 -8.13 -32.10
CA SER A 283 -2.28 -9.17 -32.60
C SER A 283 -3.04 -8.68 -33.84
N ILE A 284 -3.59 -7.46 -33.82
CA ILE A 284 -4.28 -6.88 -34.98
C ILE A 284 -3.34 -6.68 -36.17
N GLU A 285 -2.12 -6.19 -35.94
CA GLU A 285 -1.14 -5.97 -37.01
C GLU A 285 -0.77 -7.28 -37.71
N ILE A 286 -0.56 -8.36 -36.94
CA ILE A 286 -0.32 -9.70 -37.47
C ILE A 286 -1.52 -10.17 -38.29
N ALA A 287 -2.75 -9.93 -37.83
CA ALA A 287 -3.95 -10.32 -38.55
C ALA A 287 -4.10 -9.57 -39.88
N ASN A 288 -3.95 -8.24 -39.86
CA ASN A 288 -4.02 -7.40 -41.05
C ASN A 288 -2.93 -7.77 -42.07
N THR A 289 -1.72 -8.11 -41.61
CA THR A 289 -0.58 -8.39 -42.50
C THR A 289 -0.62 -9.79 -43.09
N TYR A 290 -1.01 -10.80 -42.30
CA TYR A 290 -0.80 -12.21 -42.66
C TYR A 290 -2.07 -13.05 -42.76
N LEU A 291 -3.20 -12.59 -42.19
CA LEU A 291 -4.42 -13.40 -42.10
C LEU A 291 -5.55 -12.90 -43.01
N LEU A 292 -5.63 -11.60 -43.28
CA LEU A 292 -6.61 -11.04 -44.21
C LEU A 292 -6.21 -11.30 -45.67
N LYS A 293 -7.20 -11.59 -46.53
CA LYS A 293 -6.99 -11.68 -47.98
C LYS A 293 -7.01 -10.29 -48.60
N GLU A 294 -6.45 -10.13 -49.80
CA GLU A 294 -6.45 -8.84 -50.52
C GLU A 294 -7.85 -8.22 -50.73
N SER A 295 -8.91 -9.03 -50.67
CA SER A 295 -10.31 -8.59 -50.78
C SER A 295 -10.95 -8.15 -49.47
N ASP A 296 -10.31 -8.42 -48.32
CA ASP A 296 -10.88 -8.15 -47.00
C ASP A 296 -10.49 -6.73 -46.56
N GLU A 297 -11.44 -5.97 -46.00
CA GLU A 297 -11.13 -4.66 -45.41
C GLU A 297 -10.27 -4.85 -44.16
N ASN A 298 -9.18 -4.08 -44.06
CA ASN A 298 -8.33 -4.06 -42.87
C ASN A 298 -9.13 -3.68 -41.63
N ILE A 299 -8.83 -4.32 -40.50
CA ILE A 299 -9.39 -3.93 -39.20
C ILE A 299 -8.93 -2.49 -38.93
N PRO A 300 -9.85 -1.53 -38.68
CA PRO A 300 -9.57 -0.10 -38.66
C PRO A 300 -8.89 0.37 -37.37
N ILE A 301 -7.94 -0.40 -36.87
CA ILE A 301 -7.06 -0.07 -35.76
C ILE A 301 -5.65 -0.04 -36.34
N LYS A 302 -5.10 1.16 -36.53
CA LYS A 302 -3.70 1.32 -36.92
C LYS A 302 -2.85 1.10 -35.67
N SER A 303 -2.00 0.07 -35.69
CA SER A 303 -0.98 -0.09 -34.68
C SER A 303 -0.11 1.16 -34.61
N THR A 304 0.18 1.63 -33.41
CA THR A 304 1.10 2.75 -33.22
C THR A 304 2.53 2.23 -33.13
N ASN A 305 3.50 2.93 -33.73
CA ASN A 305 4.92 2.56 -33.61
C ASN A 305 5.38 2.50 -32.16
N GLU A 306 4.78 3.30 -31.27
CA GLU A 306 5.07 3.33 -29.84
C GLU A 306 4.64 2.03 -29.15
N LEU A 307 3.41 1.56 -29.35
CA LEU A 307 2.91 0.34 -28.72
C LEU A 307 3.59 -0.92 -29.29
N LEU A 308 3.88 -0.96 -30.58
CA LEU A 308 4.69 -2.05 -31.15
C LEU A 308 6.09 -2.14 -30.50
N SER A 309 6.73 -0.98 -30.30
CA SER A 309 8.04 -0.90 -29.64
C SER A 309 7.95 -1.34 -28.17
N LEU A 310 6.89 -0.96 -27.47
CA LEU A 310 6.62 -1.40 -26.10
C LEU A 310 6.52 -2.93 -26.01
N PHE A 311 5.74 -3.57 -26.90
CA PHE A 311 5.62 -5.03 -26.91
C PHE A 311 6.99 -5.71 -27.07
N ILE A 312 7.81 -5.26 -28.02
CA ILE A 312 9.15 -5.83 -28.28
C ILE A 312 10.07 -5.67 -27.07
N ASN A 313 9.96 -4.56 -26.34
CA ASN A 313 10.75 -4.34 -25.12
C ASN A 313 10.28 -5.23 -23.96
N CYS A 314 8.97 -5.49 -23.86
CA CYS A 314 8.40 -6.27 -22.77
C CYS A 314 8.51 -7.79 -22.98
N PHE A 315 8.39 -8.27 -24.22
CA PHE A 315 8.21 -9.69 -24.53
C PHE A 315 9.23 -10.18 -25.56
N LYS A 316 10.08 -11.12 -25.16
CA LYS A 316 11.04 -11.80 -26.05
C LYS A 316 10.56 -13.21 -26.33
N LEU A 317 10.37 -13.55 -27.61
CA LEU A 317 9.93 -14.90 -27.97
C LEU A 317 11.00 -15.93 -27.58
N LYS A 318 10.58 -17.00 -26.89
CA LYS A 318 11.45 -18.14 -26.58
C LYS A 318 11.76 -18.89 -27.86
N VAL A 319 13.05 -19.05 -28.16
CA VAL A 319 13.55 -19.79 -29.34
C VAL A 319 13.65 -21.28 -29.03
#